data_AF-A0A3S2VF46-F1
#
_entry.id   AF-A0A3S2VF46-F1
#
_cell.length_a   1.000
_cell.length_b   1.000
_cell.length_c   1.000
_cell.angle_alpha   90.00
_cell.angle_beta   90.00
_cell.angle_gamma   90.00
#
_symmetry.space_group_name_H-M   'P 1'
#
loop_
_entity.id
_entity.type
_entity.pdbx_description
1 polymer ?
#
loop_
_entity_poly.entity_id
_entity_poly.type
_entity_poly.pdbx_seq_one_letter_code
_entity_poly.pdbx_strand_id
1 'polypeptide(L)'
;MNTANLQLKGLIMAMASICDAIVEKDLLTRQELNAALSKAMKSVEDDDDHELSDANRAAILFPIRVLQLAEQATGKGEQLTFSDYAKLVGKLS
;
A
#
# COMPACT_ATOMS: atom_id res chain seq x y z
N MET A 1 -16.64 -9.90 5.15
CA MET A 1 -16.10 -8.82 4.28
C MET A 1 -17.29 -8.00 3.80
N ASN A 2 -17.33 -6.68 4.03
CA ASN A 2 -18.41 -5.81 3.58
C ASN A 2 -18.06 -5.14 2.23
N THR A 3 -19.01 -4.45 1.62
CA THR A 3 -18.82 -3.78 0.31
C THR A 3 -17.71 -2.73 0.34
N ALA A 4 -17.56 -2.01 1.46
CA ALA A 4 -16.48 -1.04 1.64
C ALA A 4 -15.09 -1.70 1.54
N ASN A 5 -14.90 -2.87 2.16
CA ASN A 5 -13.65 -3.62 2.07
C ASN A 5 -13.38 -4.13 0.64
N LEU A 6 -14.43 -4.48 -0.12
CA LEU A 6 -14.31 -4.87 -1.53
C LEU A 6 -13.91 -3.69 -2.42
N GLN A 7 -14.52 -2.53 -2.22
CA GLN A 7 -14.19 -1.30 -2.95
C GLN A 7 -12.75 -0.88 -2.67
N LEU A 8 -12.33 -0.89 -1.41
CA LEU A 8 -10.96 -0.58 -1.02
C LEU A 8 -9.96 -1.58 -1.63
N LYS A 9 -10.28 -2.88 -1.63
CA LYS A 9 -9.48 -3.89 -2.32
C LYS A 9 -9.29 -3.58 -3.81
N GLY A 10 -10.37 -3.23 -4.51
CA GLY A 10 -10.31 -2.84 -5.92
C GLY A 10 -9.45 -1.60 -6.14
N LEU A 11 -9.64 -0.58 -5.30
CA LEU A 11 -8.88 0.68 -5.37
C LEU A 11 -7.38 0.47 -5.15
N ILE A 12 -7.00 -0.33 -4.16
CA ILE A 12 -5.59 -0.64 -3.87
C ILE A 12 -4.94 -1.32 -5.07
N MET A 13 -5.60 -2.32 -5.67
CA MET A 13 -5.05 -3.02 -6.83
C MET A 13 -4.96 -2.13 -8.06
N ALA A 14 -5.95 -1.27 -8.31
CA ALA A 14 -5.89 -0.30 -9.39
C ALA A 14 -4.72 0.68 -9.19
N MET A 15 -4.52 1.16 -7.95
CA MET A 15 -3.41 2.05 -7.63
C MET A 15 -2.05 1.36 -7.80
N ALA A 16 -1.91 0.08 -7.41
CA ALA A 16 -0.70 -0.70 -7.65
C ALA A 16 -0.35 -0.77 -9.15
N SER A 17 -1.33 -0.99 -10.02
CA SER A 17 -1.11 -0.99 -11.48
C SER A 17 -0.75 0.40 -12.01
N ILE A 18 -1.31 1.47 -11.45
CA ILE A 18 -0.95 2.85 -11.84
C ILE A 18 0.49 3.16 -11.42
N CYS A 19 0.86 2.79 -10.19
CA CYS A 19 2.22 2.93 -9.66
C CYS A 19 3.25 2.24 -10.56
N ASP A 20 2.99 1.00 -10.97
CA ASP A 20 3.86 0.29 -11.89
C ASP A 20 3.94 0.96 -13.27
N ALA A 21 2.80 1.39 -13.82
CA ALA A 21 2.79 2.12 -15.10
C ALA A 21 3.54 3.46 -15.06
N ILE A 22 3.59 4.14 -13.91
CA ILE A 22 4.39 5.35 -13.69
C ILE A 22 5.89 5.00 -13.75
N VAL A 23 6.29 3.91 -13.12
CA VAL A 23 7.68 3.43 -13.12
C VAL A 23 8.09 2.94 -14.51
N GLU A 24 7.27 2.15 -15.20
CA GLU A 24 7.54 1.68 -16.56
C GLU A 24 7.69 2.81 -17.58
N LYS A 25 7.07 3.96 -17.32
CA LYS A 25 7.19 5.16 -18.15
C LYS A 25 8.33 6.08 -17.74
N ASP A 26 9.19 5.64 -16.81
CA ASP A 26 10.31 6.41 -16.26
C ASP A 26 9.88 7.78 -15.69
N LEU A 27 8.63 7.92 -15.24
CA LEU A 27 8.12 9.16 -14.63
C LEU A 27 8.56 9.30 -13.17
N LEU A 28 8.73 8.18 -12.48
CA LEU A 28 9.35 8.06 -11.17
C LEU A 28 10.21 6.80 -11.14
N THR A 29 11.35 6.86 -10.49
CA THR A 29 12.10 5.66 -10.11
C THR A 29 11.35 4.90 -9.01
N ARG A 30 11.61 3.59 -8.90
CA ARG A 30 11.06 2.77 -7.78
C ARG A 30 11.46 3.32 -6.41
N GLN A 31 12.62 3.97 -6.30
CA GLN A 31 13.08 4.61 -5.06
C GLN A 31 12.26 5.86 -4.74
N GLU A 32 12.00 6.73 -5.72
CA GLU A 32 11.18 7.93 -5.52
C GLU A 32 9.74 7.57 -5.16
N LEU A 33 9.19 6.54 -5.80
CA LEU A 33 7.86 6.04 -5.48
C LEU A 33 7.79 5.45 -4.06
N ASN A 34 8.79 4.64 -3.66
CA ASN A 34 8.87 4.15 -2.28
C ASN A 34 9.00 5.29 -1.27
N ALA A 35 9.78 6.33 -1.58
CA ALA A 35 9.92 7.51 -0.73
C ALA A 35 8.58 8.26 -0.58
N ALA A 36 7.81 8.38 -1.66
CA ALA A 36 6.47 8.98 -1.63
C ALA A 36 5.50 8.18 -0.75
N LEU A 37 5.50 6.85 -0.86
CA LEU A 37 4.68 5.96 -0.02
C LEU A 37 5.11 6.02 1.45
N SER A 38 6.41 6.03 1.73
CA SER A 38 6.93 6.18 3.10
C SER A 38 6.60 7.54 3.71
N LYS A 39 6.56 8.61 2.90
CA LYS A 39 6.08 9.92 3.35
C LYS A 39 4.60 9.88 3.73
N ALA A 40 3.76 9.22 2.93
CA ALA A 40 2.34 9.04 3.23
C ALA A 40 2.12 8.21 4.51
N MET A 41 2.92 7.15 4.69
CA MET A 41 2.91 6.35 5.92
C MET A 41 3.23 7.21 7.13
N LYS A 42 4.34 7.96 7.06
CA LYS A 42 4.76 8.84 8.14
C LYS A 42 3.71 9.91 8.45
N SER A 43 3.03 10.48 7.44
CA SER A 43 1.96 11.44 7.73
C SER A 43 0.78 10.83 8.47
N VAL A 44 0.50 9.53 8.30
CA VAL A 44 -0.54 8.82 9.08
C VAL A 44 -0.04 8.50 10.50
N GLU A 45 1.24 8.19 10.65
CA GLU A 45 1.86 7.91 11.96
C GLU A 45 1.98 9.18 12.81
N ASP A 46 2.42 10.28 12.20
CA ASP A 46 2.55 11.60 12.82
C ASP A 46 1.18 12.28 13.01
N ASP A 47 0.10 11.76 12.41
CA ASP A 47 -1.25 12.26 12.65
C ASP A 47 -1.65 11.93 14.09
N ASP A 48 -1.69 12.99 14.89
CA ASP A 48 -2.03 12.98 16.31
C ASP A 48 -3.56 13.04 16.47
N ASP A 49 -4.26 12.23 15.69
CA ASP A 49 -5.69 12.03 15.84
C ASP A 49 -5.89 11.26 17.14
N HIS A 50 -6.04 12.01 18.24
CA HIS A 50 -5.99 11.60 19.65
C HIS A 50 -7.00 10.51 20.06
N GLU A 51 -7.76 9.95 19.11
CA GLU A 51 -8.86 9.01 19.35
C GLU A 51 -8.81 7.73 18.48
N LEU A 52 -7.83 7.57 17.58
CA LEU A 52 -7.74 6.35 16.78
C LEU A 52 -7.12 5.19 17.57
N SER A 53 -7.88 4.10 17.72
CA SER A 53 -7.33 2.83 18.21
C SER A 53 -6.24 2.28 17.27
N ASP A 54 -5.36 1.44 17.81
CA ASP A 54 -4.32 0.76 17.02
C ASP A 54 -4.91 0.00 15.81
N ALA A 55 -6.11 -0.57 15.96
CA ALA A 55 -6.80 -1.27 14.87
C ALA A 55 -7.23 -0.32 13.75
N ASN A 56 -7.73 0.88 14.09
CA ASN A 56 -8.09 1.89 13.11
C ASN A 56 -6.84 2.43 12.40
N ARG A 57 -5.77 2.71 13.16
CA ARG A 57 -4.48 3.13 12.59
C ARG A 57 -3.92 2.07 11.65
N ALA A 58 -3.97 0.79 12.02
CA ALA A 58 -3.57 -0.32 11.15
C ALA A 58 -4.42 -0.41 9.88
N ALA A 59 -5.73 -0.14 9.95
CA ALA A 59 -6.60 -0.12 8.78
C ALA A 59 -6.25 1.02 7.80
N ILE A 60 -5.85 2.20 8.30
CA ILE A 60 -5.40 3.32 7.45
C ILE A 60 -4.03 3.01 6.82
N LEU A 61 -3.12 2.38 7.57
CA LEU A 61 -1.79 2.03 7.08
C LEU A 61 -1.79 0.86 6.10
N PHE A 62 -2.80 -0.01 6.16
CA PHE A 62 -2.87 -1.23 5.35
C PHE A 62 -2.75 -0.98 3.84
N PRO A 63 -3.52 -0.07 3.21
CA PRO A 63 -3.35 0.28 1.80
C PRO A 63 -1.92 0.66 1.41
N ILE A 64 -1.25 1.47 2.25
CA ILE A 64 0.11 1.97 1.97
C ILE A 64 1.12 0.82 2.00
N ARG A 65 0.99 -0.07 3.00
CA ARG A 65 1.84 -1.27 3.12
C ARG A 65 1.65 -2.23 1.93
N VAL A 66 0.42 -2.40 1.44
CA VAL A 66 0.16 -3.21 0.23
C VAL A 66 0.87 -2.59 -0.98
N LEU A 67 0.78 -1.28 -1.19
CA LEU A 67 1.44 -0.62 -2.33
C LEU A 67 2.97 -0.72 -2.27
N GLN A 68 3.57 -0.61 -1.08
CA GLN A 68 5.02 -0.81 -0.91
C GLN A 68 5.44 -2.25 -1.25
N LEU A 69 4.67 -3.25 -0.81
CA LEU A 69 4.93 -4.65 -1.16
C LEU A 69 4.73 -4.90 -2.66
N ALA A 70 3.75 -4.25 -3.28
CA ALA A 70 3.53 -4.37 -4.72
C ALA A 70 4.73 -3.84 -5.52
N GLU A 71 5.26 -2.68 -5.16
CA GLU A 71 6.47 -2.14 -5.80
C GLU A 71 7.68 -3.06 -5.65
N GLN A 72 7.84 -3.70 -4.49
CA GLN A 72 8.91 -4.67 -4.26
C GLN A 72 8.73 -5.96 -5.07
N ALA A 73 7.49 -6.47 -5.16
CA ALA A 73 7.16 -7.68 -5.91
C ALA A 73 7.36 -7.45 -7.42
N THR A 74 6.88 -6.33 -7.95
CA THR A 74 7.06 -6.01 -9.37
C THR A 74 8.52 -5.77 -9.74
N GLY A 75 9.31 -5.15 -8.85
CA GLY A 75 10.77 -5.06 -9.01
C GLY A 75 11.48 -6.41 -9.09
N LYS A 76 10.86 -7.50 -8.62
CA LYS A 76 11.32 -8.89 -8.71
C LYS A 76 10.66 -9.68 -9.84
N GLY A 77 9.75 -9.07 -10.60
CA GLY A 77 8.95 -9.74 -11.64
C GLY A 77 7.84 -10.65 -11.09
N GLU A 78 7.42 -10.46 -9.83
CA GLU A 78 6.35 -11.22 -9.19
C GLU A 78 5.01 -10.54 -9.38
N GLN A 79 3.96 -11.30 -9.69
CA GLN A 79 2.58 -10.83 -9.68
C GLN A 79 1.79 -11.51 -8.57
N LEU A 80 1.50 -10.75 -7.51
CA LEU A 80 0.77 -11.24 -6.34
C LEU A 80 -0.67 -10.72 -6.35
N THR A 81 -1.58 -11.51 -5.79
CA THR A 81 -2.96 -11.07 -5.61
C THR A 81 -3.09 -10.21 -4.36
N PHE A 82 -4.19 -9.45 -4.24
CA PHE A 82 -4.52 -8.75 -2.99
C PHE A 82 -4.48 -9.67 -1.76
N SER A 83 -4.95 -10.91 -1.88
CA SER A 83 -4.98 -11.86 -0.77
C SER A 83 -3.58 -12.24 -0.32
N ASP A 84 -2.61 -12.27 -1.24
CA ASP A 84 -1.21 -12.54 -0.94
C ASP A 84 -0.57 -11.35 -0.24
N TYR A 85 -0.79 -10.13 -0.76
CA TYR A 85 -0.35 -8.91 -0.08
C TYR A 85 -0.94 -8.78 1.32
N ALA A 86 -2.24 -9.04 1.50
CA ALA A 86 -2.89 -8.99 2.80
C ALA A 86 -2.23 -9.95 3.81
N LYS A 87 -1.87 -11.17 3.38
CA LYS A 87 -1.13 -12.12 4.21
C LYS A 87 0.28 -11.63 4.53
N LEU A 88 0.97 -11.00 3.59
CA LEU A 88 2.30 -10.45 3.81
C LEU A 88 2.25 -9.30 4.83
N VAL A 89 1.29 -8.39 4.72
CA VAL A 89 1.09 -7.31 5.70
C VAL A 89 0.83 -7.88 7.09
N GLY A 90 -0.02 -8.90 7.22
CA GLY A 90 -0.31 -9.54 8.51
C GLY A 90 0.85 -10.31 9.15
N LYS A 91 1.96 -10.54 8.43
CA LYS A 91 3.20 -11.11 8.98
C LYS A 91 4.22 -10.06 9.43
N LEU A 92 4.01 -8.80 9.04
CA LEU A 92 4.88 -7.66 9.36
C LEU A 92 4.38 -6.89 10.61
N SER A 93 3.14 -7.14 11.01
CA SER A 93 2.44 -6.53 12.16
C SER A 93 2.65 -7.30 13.45
#